data_AF-A0A101DHS5-F1
#
_entry.id   AF-A0A101DHS5-F1
#
_cell.length_a   1.000
_cell.length_b   1.000
_cell.length_c   1.000
_cell.angle_alpha   90.00
_cell.angle_beta   90.00
_cell.angle_gamma   90.00
#
_symmetry.space_group_name_H-M   'P 1'
#
loop_
_entity.id
_entity.type
_entity.pdbx_description
1 polymer ?
#
loop_
_entity_poly.entity_id
_entity_poly.type
_entity_poly.pdbx_seq_one_letter_code
_entity_poly.pdbx_strand_id
1 'polypeptide(L)'
;NLQTLLHLFSSPYFPVDKALVKDKFSVRQVGDEFHLGSLQVLTIPLSHPNGGVGYKFSLAEKSFVYLTDNELGFKHVGAKDFAAYVDFCLDVDLLVHDAEFLKSEYEKTKGWGHSLLEDVLALAEKSRPKMLALMHHNQKRTDKDLYNLTKKLDLWTKNQGINSLVLRQGQKVIL
;
A
#
# COMPACT_ATOMS: atom_id res chain seq x y z
N ASN A 1 -7.34 -8.98 15.55
CA ASN A 1 -7.24 -10.23 16.36
C ASN A 1 -8.20 -11.27 15.75
N LEU A 2 -8.27 -12.52 16.24
CA LEU A 2 -9.14 -13.55 15.65
C LEU A 2 -10.62 -13.13 15.63
N GLN A 3 -11.11 -12.39 16.63
CA GLN A 3 -12.48 -11.86 16.62
C GLN A 3 -12.73 -10.89 15.47
N THR A 4 -11.80 -9.96 15.18
CA THR A 4 -11.90 -9.06 14.02
C THR A 4 -11.98 -9.85 12.71
N LEU A 5 -11.14 -10.87 12.53
CA LEU A 5 -11.14 -11.71 11.34
C LEU A 5 -12.47 -12.46 11.20
N LEU A 6 -12.99 -13.04 12.30
CA LEU A 6 -14.26 -13.77 12.30
C LEU A 6 -15.49 -12.85 12.09
N HIS A 7 -15.38 -11.55 12.40
CA HIS A 7 -16.44 -10.58 12.12
C HIS A 7 -16.69 -10.40 10.62
N LEU A 8 -15.65 -10.53 9.78
CA LEU A 8 -15.78 -10.49 8.32
C LEU A 8 -16.63 -11.67 7.77
N PHE A 9 -16.76 -12.75 8.54
CA PHE A 9 -17.61 -13.92 8.25
C PHE A 9 -18.93 -13.89 9.03
N SER A 10 -19.38 -12.71 9.48
CA SER A 10 -20.65 -12.51 10.19
C SER A 10 -21.58 -11.62 9.37
N SER A 11 -22.89 -11.73 9.60
CA SER A 11 -23.88 -10.80 9.01
C SER A 11 -23.49 -9.35 9.31
N PRO A 12 -23.58 -8.40 8.34
CA PRO A 12 -24.13 -8.54 6.98
C PRO A 12 -23.11 -8.95 5.90
N TYR A 13 -21.84 -9.22 6.25
CA TYR A 13 -20.73 -9.20 5.31
C TYR A 13 -20.56 -10.47 4.47
N PHE A 14 -21.08 -11.64 4.87
CA PHE A 14 -20.96 -12.86 4.05
C PHE A 14 -21.89 -14.02 4.52
N PRO A 15 -22.31 -14.95 3.62
CA PRO A 15 -23.18 -16.09 3.96
C PRO A 15 -22.48 -17.30 4.61
N VAL A 16 -21.16 -17.23 4.90
CA VAL A 16 -20.40 -18.37 5.45
C VAL A 16 -20.32 -18.26 6.96
N ASP A 17 -20.78 -19.30 7.67
CA ASP A 17 -20.73 -19.35 9.14
C ASP A 17 -19.27 -19.34 9.64
N LYS A 18 -18.96 -18.43 10.57
CA LYS A 18 -17.68 -18.35 11.29
C LYS A 18 -17.22 -19.71 11.85
N ALA A 19 -18.13 -20.61 12.20
CA ALA A 19 -17.83 -21.96 12.68
C ALA A 19 -17.10 -22.82 11.63
N LEU A 20 -17.30 -22.57 10.34
CA LEU A 20 -16.67 -23.33 9.24
C LEU A 20 -15.22 -22.91 8.96
N VAL A 21 -14.80 -21.76 9.49
CA VAL A 21 -13.50 -21.15 9.18
C VAL A 21 -12.62 -20.93 10.40
N LYS A 22 -13.19 -20.92 11.61
CA LYS A 22 -12.46 -20.65 12.86
C LYS A 22 -11.20 -21.51 13.03
N ASP A 23 -11.32 -22.82 12.82
CA ASP A 23 -10.22 -23.76 13.05
C ASP A 23 -9.22 -23.83 11.87
N LYS A 24 -9.51 -23.11 10.79
CA LYS A 24 -8.62 -23.00 9.61
C LYS A 24 -7.63 -21.85 9.72
N PHE A 25 -7.78 -20.97 10.71
CA PHE A 25 -6.92 -19.80 10.89
C PHE A 25 -6.17 -19.89 12.21
N SER A 26 -4.86 -19.62 12.16
CA SER A 26 -4.09 -19.23 13.34
C SER A 26 -3.79 -17.74 13.25
N VAL A 27 -3.98 -17.02 14.35
CA VAL A 27 -3.67 -15.59 14.42
C VAL A 27 -2.49 -15.42 15.34
N ARG A 28 -1.42 -14.84 14.80
CA ARG A 28 -0.21 -14.48 15.53
C ARG A 28 -0.09 -12.97 15.56
N GLN A 29 0.16 -12.40 16.74
CA GLN A 29 0.63 -11.01 16.80
C GLN A 29 2.07 -10.96 16.32
N VAL A 30 2.33 -10.05 15.38
CA VAL A 30 3.65 -9.78 14.82
C VAL A 30 4.11 -8.41 15.28
N GLY A 31 5.41 -8.24 15.50
CA GLY A 31 6.00 -6.95 15.83
C GLY A 31 6.52 -6.23 14.59
N ASP A 32 7.56 -5.44 14.79
CA ASP A 32 8.24 -4.68 13.72
C ASP A 32 8.94 -5.60 12.70
N GLU A 33 9.23 -6.85 13.08
CA GLU A 33 9.86 -7.86 12.22
C GLU A 33 9.37 -9.28 12.53
N PHE A 34 9.22 -10.10 11.49
CA PHE A 34 9.00 -11.54 11.60
C PHE A 34 9.43 -12.29 10.32
N HIS A 35 9.46 -13.62 10.39
CA HIS A 35 9.85 -14.48 9.27
C HIS A 35 8.77 -15.52 8.95
N LEU A 36 8.63 -15.81 7.65
CA LEU A 36 7.82 -16.90 7.10
C LEU A 36 8.71 -17.80 6.24
N GLY A 37 9.35 -18.79 6.87
CA GLY A 37 10.43 -19.55 6.21
C GLY A 37 11.61 -18.63 5.92
N SER A 38 12.05 -18.56 4.65
CA SER A 38 13.11 -17.67 4.19
C SER A 38 12.65 -16.24 3.87
N LEU A 39 11.35 -15.96 3.94
CA LEU A 39 10.79 -14.63 3.70
C LEU A 39 10.90 -13.80 4.98
N GLN A 40 11.73 -12.76 4.94
CA GLN A 40 11.75 -11.73 5.98
C GLN A 40 10.63 -10.73 5.74
N VAL A 41 9.95 -10.33 6.81
CA VAL A 41 8.90 -9.30 6.78
C VAL A 41 9.19 -8.25 7.84
N LEU A 42 9.39 -7.00 7.41
CA LEU A 42 9.41 -5.82 8.29
C LEU A 42 8.07 -5.11 8.22
N THR A 43 7.70 -4.45 9.31
CA THR A 43 6.44 -3.69 9.39
C THR A 43 6.69 -2.23 9.73
N ILE A 44 5.76 -1.36 9.33
CA ILE A 44 5.76 0.06 9.67
C ILE A 44 4.32 0.53 9.94
N PRO A 45 4.06 1.34 10.98
CA PRO A 45 2.75 1.95 11.17
C PRO A 45 2.40 2.86 9.98
N LEU A 46 1.19 2.71 9.43
CA LEU A 46 0.68 3.58 8.38
C LEU A 46 0.10 4.87 8.94
N SER A 47 0.10 5.92 8.13
CA SER A 47 -0.62 7.14 8.41
C SER A 47 -2.08 7.02 7.97
N HIS A 48 -2.94 6.52 8.86
CA HIS A 48 -4.35 6.31 8.59
C HIS A 48 -5.20 6.57 9.85
N PRO A 49 -6.45 7.09 9.76
CA PRO A 49 -7.26 7.44 10.94
C PRO A 49 -7.46 6.30 11.94
N ASN A 50 -7.56 5.07 11.43
CA ASN A 50 -7.77 3.87 12.23
C ASN A 50 -6.48 3.06 12.45
N GLY A 51 -5.33 3.67 12.18
CA GLY A 51 -4.05 2.99 12.06
C GLY A 51 -4.01 2.04 10.87
N GLY A 52 -2.94 1.26 10.80
CA GLY A 52 -2.68 0.32 9.74
C GLY A 52 -1.23 -0.13 9.80
N VAL A 53 -0.91 -1.19 9.06
CA VAL A 53 0.44 -1.73 9.01
C VAL A 53 0.87 -1.88 7.57
N GLY A 54 1.96 -1.20 7.23
CA GLY A 54 2.69 -1.37 5.99
C GLY A 54 3.70 -2.50 6.13
N TYR A 55 4.03 -3.14 5.02
CA TYR A 55 4.91 -4.32 5.03
C TYR A 55 6.03 -4.17 4.01
N LYS A 56 7.23 -4.57 4.39
CA LYS A 56 8.36 -4.81 3.50
C LYS A 56 8.70 -6.28 3.56
N PHE A 57 8.78 -6.90 2.41
CA PHE A 57 9.11 -8.30 2.25
C PHE A 57 10.46 -8.41 1.58
N SER A 58 11.29 -9.35 2.03
CA SER A 58 12.60 -9.59 1.45
C SER A 58 12.87 -11.09 1.35
N LEU A 59 13.26 -11.53 0.15
CA LEU A 59 13.57 -12.91 -0.18
C LEU A 59 14.73 -12.95 -1.16
N ALA A 60 15.86 -13.52 -0.73
CA ALA A 60 17.12 -13.44 -1.47
C ALA A 60 17.45 -11.98 -1.84
N GLU A 61 17.75 -11.70 -3.10
CA GLU A 61 18.10 -10.36 -3.61
C GLU A 61 16.87 -9.53 -4.03
N LYS A 62 15.65 -9.96 -3.66
CA LYS A 62 14.39 -9.31 -4.04
C LYS A 62 13.67 -8.74 -2.84
N SER A 63 13.15 -7.52 -3.01
CA SER A 63 12.35 -6.85 -1.99
C SER A 63 11.13 -6.16 -2.57
N PHE A 64 10.01 -6.22 -1.85
CA PHE A 64 8.82 -5.45 -2.20
C PHE A 64 8.19 -4.81 -0.97
N VAL A 65 7.66 -3.61 -1.14
CA VAL A 65 6.98 -2.83 -0.11
C VAL A 65 5.52 -2.65 -0.49
N TYR A 66 4.64 -2.77 0.50
CA TYR A 66 3.19 -2.64 0.37
C TYR A 66 2.67 -1.63 1.40
N LEU A 67 2.35 -0.42 0.93
CA LEU A 67 1.83 0.72 1.71
C LEU A 67 0.50 1.18 1.11
N THR A 68 -0.56 0.39 1.27
CA THR A 68 -1.93 0.83 0.94
C THR A 68 -2.54 1.57 2.12
N ASP A 69 -3.46 2.49 1.84
CA ASP A 69 -4.21 3.26 2.84
C ASP A 69 -3.26 4.03 3.75
N ASN A 70 -2.32 4.76 3.13
CA ASN A 70 -1.29 5.53 3.82
C ASN A 70 -1.31 6.98 3.34
N GLU A 71 -1.63 7.93 4.22
CA GLU A 71 -1.65 9.36 3.90
C GLU A 71 -0.31 10.04 4.23
N LEU A 72 0.51 10.27 3.21
CA LEU A 72 1.83 10.88 3.38
C LEU A 72 1.75 12.39 3.72
N GLY A 73 0.72 13.08 3.24
CA GLY A 73 0.53 14.52 3.42
C GLY A 73 -0.18 14.94 4.72
N PHE A 74 -0.55 14.00 5.58
CA PHE A 74 -1.15 14.25 6.90
C PHE A 74 -0.67 13.21 7.90
N LYS A 75 -0.16 13.64 9.06
CA LYS A 75 0.35 12.73 10.09
C LYS A 75 -0.77 12.31 11.05
N HIS A 76 -1.31 11.12 10.84
CA HIS A 76 -2.27 10.49 11.75
C HIS A 76 -1.60 10.05 13.06
N VAL A 77 -2.42 9.78 14.08
CA VAL A 77 -1.91 9.29 15.38
C VAL A 77 -1.18 7.96 15.19
N GLY A 78 0.06 7.87 15.70
CA GLY A 78 0.89 6.67 15.59
C GLY A 78 1.69 6.55 14.28
N ALA A 79 1.43 7.41 13.29
CA ALA A 79 2.15 7.44 12.03
C ALA A 79 3.62 7.85 12.22
N LYS A 80 4.49 7.35 11.35
CA LYS A 80 5.88 7.79 11.27
C LYS A 80 6.00 9.08 10.45
N ASP A 81 7.16 9.73 10.55
CA ASP A 81 7.49 10.87 9.70
C ASP A 81 7.82 10.41 8.28
N PHE A 82 7.67 11.32 7.31
CA PHE A 82 7.90 11.05 5.90
C PHE A 82 9.26 10.38 5.60
N ALA A 83 10.32 10.82 6.29
CA ALA A 83 11.66 10.24 6.17
C ALA A 83 11.70 8.74 6.52
N ALA A 84 10.94 8.29 7.51
CA ALA A 84 10.89 6.87 7.86
C ALA A 84 10.25 6.02 6.75
N TYR A 85 9.24 6.55 6.04
CA TYR A 85 8.69 5.86 4.88
C TYR A 85 9.68 5.83 3.72
N VAL A 86 10.46 6.89 3.51
CA VAL A 86 11.55 6.92 2.52
C VAL A 86 12.57 5.81 2.83
N ASP A 87 13.05 5.73 4.06
CA ASP A 87 14.03 4.72 4.49
C ASP A 87 13.46 3.30 4.35
N PHE A 88 12.19 3.11 4.70
CA PHE A 88 11.51 1.82 4.56
C PHE A 88 11.44 1.35 3.10
N CYS A 89 11.21 2.29 2.17
CA CYS A 89 11.09 2.03 0.74
C CYS A 89 12.42 2.07 -0.03
N LEU A 90 13.54 2.37 0.63
CA LEU A 90 14.80 2.66 -0.05
C LEU A 90 15.29 1.47 -0.90
N ASP A 91 15.56 1.76 -2.18
CA ASP A 91 16.16 0.92 -3.21
C ASP A 91 15.47 -0.47 -3.39
N VAL A 92 14.18 -0.56 -3.09
CA VAL A 92 13.40 -1.82 -3.24
C VAL A 92 13.09 -2.16 -4.70
N ASP A 93 12.85 -3.43 -5.02
CA ASP A 93 12.50 -3.82 -6.40
C ASP A 93 11.10 -3.34 -6.79
N LEU A 94 10.17 -3.31 -5.83
CA LEU A 94 8.79 -2.87 -6.06
C LEU A 94 8.24 -2.11 -4.84
N LEU A 95 7.76 -0.90 -5.08
CA LEU A 95 6.93 -0.15 -4.15
C LEU A 95 5.48 -0.16 -4.64
N VAL A 96 4.58 -0.76 -3.86
CA VAL A 96 3.13 -0.68 -4.04
C VAL A 96 2.57 0.35 -3.07
N HIS A 97 1.88 1.36 -3.58
CA HIS A 97 1.29 2.43 -2.76
C HIS A 97 -0.09 2.84 -3.29
N ASP A 98 -0.99 3.27 -2.41
CA ASP A 98 -2.22 3.95 -2.84
C ASP A 98 -1.93 5.37 -3.32
N ALA A 99 -2.61 5.82 -4.36
CA ALA A 99 -2.57 7.22 -4.80
C ALA A 99 -3.99 7.68 -5.10
N GLU A 100 -4.84 7.61 -4.08
CA GLU A 100 -6.28 7.77 -4.27
C GLU A 100 -6.65 9.18 -4.71
N PHE A 101 -5.91 10.22 -4.33
CA PHE A 101 -6.35 11.59 -4.61
C PHE A 101 -5.42 12.33 -5.57
N LEU A 102 -6.05 13.14 -6.44
CA LEU A 102 -5.41 14.24 -7.13
C LEU A 102 -5.49 15.50 -6.27
N LYS A 103 -4.66 16.50 -6.57
CA LYS A 103 -4.58 17.74 -5.79
C LYS A 103 -5.93 18.43 -5.55
N SER A 104 -6.78 18.48 -6.59
CA SER A 104 -8.12 19.08 -6.51
C SER A 104 -9.09 18.31 -5.60
N GLU A 105 -8.83 17.03 -5.36
CA GLU A 105 -9.65 16.16 -4.52
C GLU A 105 -9.16 16.22 -3.06
N TYR A 106 -7.85 16.28 -2.88
CA TYR A 106 -7.18 16.18 -1.59
C TYR A 106 -7.56 17.32 -0.61
N GLU A 107 -7.86 18.52 -1.09
CA GLU A 107 -8.33 19.62 -0.23
C GLU A 107 -9.56 19.24 0.60
N LYS A 108 -10.40 18.33 0.09
CA LYS A 108 -11.64 17.88 0.76
C LYS A 108 -11.51 16.53 1.44
N THR A 109 -10.47 15.77 1.12
CA THR A 109 -10.25 14.39 1.61
C THR A 109 -9.01 14.24 2.48
N LYS A 110 -8.30 15.34 2.75
CA LYS A 110 -7.21 15.37 3.73
C LYS A 110 -7.69 14.87 5.09
N GLY A 111 -6.91 13.99 5.69
CA GLY A 111 -7.22 13.28 6.92
C GLY A 111 -8.06 12.01 6.71
N TRP A 112 -8.31 11.57 5.48
CA TRP A 112 -9.07 10.34 5.22
C TRP A 112 -8.20 9.08 5.20
N GLY A 113 -6.87 9.24 5.21
CA GLY A 113 -5.94 8.12 5.26
C GLY A 113 -5.38 7.69 3.90
N HIS A 114 -5.63 8.43 2.82
CA HIS A 114 -5.11 8.09 1.49
C HIS A 114 -4.27 9.20 0.89
N SER A 115 -3.23 8.81 0.15
CA SER A 115 -2.24 9.76 -0.38
C SER A 115 -2.69 10.51 -1.62
N LEU A 116 -2.21 11.76 -1.68
CA LEU A 116 -2.11 12.54 -2.91
C LEU A 116 -1.05 11.93 -3.83
N LEU A 117 -1.33 11.82 -5.13
CA LEU A 117 -0.39 11.27 -6.12
C LEU A 117 1.00 11.90 -6.01
N GLU A 118 1.08 13.23 -5.93
CA GLU A 118 2.33 13.98 -5.86
C GLU A 118 3.18 13.61 -4.62
N ASP A 119 2.56 13.30 -3.48
CA ASP A 119 3.29 12.87 -2.28
C ASP A 119 3.90 11.46 -2.48
N VAL A 120 3.19 10.57 -3.18
CA VAL A 120 3.69 9.23 -3.54
C VAL A 120 4.85 9.34 -4.55
N LEU A 121 4.75 10.25 -5.52
CA LEU A 121 5.85 10.50 -6.46
C LEU A 121 7.08 11.03 -5.73
N ALA A 122 6.91 11.93 -4.76
CA ALA A 122 8.02 12.42 -3.93
C ALA A 122 8.65 11.32 -3.07
N LEU A 123 7.84 10.40 -2.54
CA LEU A 123 8.33 9.21 -1.84
C LEU A 123 9.16 8.33 -2.78
N ALA A 124 8.66 8.04 -3.98
CA ALA A 124 9.33 7.22 -4.97
C ALA A 124 10.63 7.86 -5.47
N GLU A 125 10.66 9.17 -5.69
CA GLU A 125 11.88 9.89 -6.09
C GLU A 125 12.99 9.75 -5.04
N LYS A 126 12.65 9.89 -3.75
CA LYS A 126 13.62 9.83 -2.65
C LYS A 126 14.05 8.41 -2.29
N SER A 127 13.13 7.45 -2.42
CA SER A 127 13.39 6.04 -2.08
C SER A 127 13.91 5.22 -3.27
N ARG A 128 13.79 5.72 -4.50
CA ARG A 128 14.32 5.11 -5.73
C ARG A 128 13.97 3.62 -5.92
N PRO A 129 12.70 3.21 -5.82
CA PRO A 129 12.34 1.84 -6.11
C PRO A 129 12.60 1.54 -7.59
N LYS A 130 12.96 0.30 -7.94
CA LYS A 130 13.10 -0.10 -9.35
C LYS A 130 11.77 -0.03 -10.09
N MET A 131 10.66 -0.24 -9.38
CA MET A 131 9.31 -0.13 -9.90
C MET A 131 8.35 0.51 -8.88
N LEU A 132 7.53 1.46 -9.34
CA LEU A 132 6.41 2.03 -8.59
C LEU A 132 5.08 1.51 -9.14
N ALA A 133 4.27 0.91 -8.29
CA ALA A 133 2.94 0.41 -8.63
C ALA A 133 1.85 1.12 -7.81
N LEU A 134 0.91 1.75 -8.51
CA LEU A 134 -0.24 2.43 -7.90
C LEU A 134 -1.46 1.53 -7.85
N MET A 135 -2.14 1.52 -6.70
CA MET A 135 -3.41 0.81 -6.49
C MET A 135 -4.39 1.65 -5.65
N HIS A 136 -5.50 1.05 -5.20
CA HIS A 136 -6.55 1.74 -4.44
C HIS A 136 -7.08 2.99 -5.15
N HIS A 137 -7.36 2.84 -6.44
CA HIS A 137 -7.84 3.95 -7.26
C HIS A 137 -9.20 4.41 -6.73
N ASN A 138 -9.42 5.73 -6.72
CA ASN A 138 -10.71 6.30 -6.34
C ASN A 138 -11.82 5.65 -7.17
N GLN A 139 -12.85 5.14 -6.50
CA GLN A 139 -13.98 4.42 -7.10
C GLN A 139 -14.72 5.21 -8.21
N LYS A 140 -14.58 6.54 -8.25
CA LYS A 140 -15.17 7.39 -9.29
C LYS A 140 -14.33 7.46 -10.57
N ARG A 141 -13.10 6.93 -10.58
CA ARG A 141 -12.23 6.93 -11.76
C ARG A 141 -12.74 5.94 -12.79
N THR A 142 -12.89 6.42 -14.02
CA THR A 142 -13.19 5.57 -15.17
C THR A 142 -11.91 4.93 -15.72
N ASP A 143 -12.05 3.92 -16.58
CA ASP A 143 -10.93 3.32 -17.29
C ASP A 143 -10.12 4.35 -18.09
N LYS A 144 -10.79 5.38 -18.64
CA LYS A 144 -10.14 6.48 -19.36
C LYS A 144 -9.27 7.32 -18.42
N ASP A 145 -9.74 7.57 -17.20
CA ASP A 145 -8.99 8.31 -16.20
C ASP A 145 -7.75 7.53 -15.76
N LEU A 146 -7.90 6.22 -15.52
CA LEU A 146 -6.78 5.33 -15.18
C LEU A 146 -5.76 5.21 -16.32
N TYR A 147 -6.22 5.16 -17.57
CA TYR A 147 -5.34 5.19 -18.73
C TYR A 147 -4.55 6.49 -18.83
N ASN A 148 -5.19 7.64 -18.59
CA ASN A 148 -4.51 8.93 -18.57
C ASN A 148 -3.54 9.05 -17.38
N LEU A 149 -3.89 8.51 -16.22
CA LEU A 149 -3.01 8.42 -15.06
C LEU A 149 -1.77 7.57 -15.39
N THR A 150 -1.96 6.42 -16.04
CA THR A 150 -0.86 5.55 -16.49
C THR A 150 0.12 6.32 -17.37
N LYS A 151 -0.39 7.05 -18.38
CA LYS A 151 0.46 7.87 -19.25
C LYS A 151 1.26 8.94 -18.51
N LYS A 152 0.64 9.62 -17.54
CA LYS A 152 1.31 10.64 -16.72
C LYS A 152 2.41 10.02 -15.86
N LEU A 153 2.09 8.88 -15.24
CA LEU A 153 3.02 8.14 -14.40
C LEU A 153 4.23 7.67 -15.22
N ASP A 154 4.00 7.05 -16.38
CA ASP A 154 5.06 6.59 -17.28
C ASP A 154 5.98 7.72 -17.76
N LEU A 155 5.41 8.90 -18.05
CA LEU A 155 6.21 10.07 -18.43
C LEU A 155 7.12 10.53 -17.29
N TRP A 156 6.60 10.54 -16.07
CA TRP A 156 7.34 10.97 -14.88
C TRP A 156 8.43 9.95 -14.50
N THR A 157 8.09 8.66 -14.43
CA THR A 157 9.02 7.60 -14.01
C THR A 157 10.17 7.40 -15.00
N LYS A 158 9.92 7.60 -16.30
CA LYS A 158 10.97 7.55 -17.33
C LYS A 158 12.11 8.55 -17.06
N ASN A 159 11.80 9.74 -16.54
CA ASN A 159 12.81 10.74 -16.20
C ASN A 159 13.59 10.40 -14.92
N GLN A 160 13.06 9.47 -14.10
CA GLN A 160 13.66 9.03 -12.84
C GLN A 160 14.43 7.72 -12.97
N GLY A 161 14.36 7.05 -14.13
CA GLY A 161 14.92 5.70 -14.30
C GLY A 161 14.13 4.61 -13.54
N ILE A 162 12.86 4.87 -13.24
CA ILE A 162 11.95 3.98 -12.51
C ILE A 162 10.96 3.35 -13.50
N ASN A 163 10.53 2.11 -13.28
CA ASN A 163 9.40 1.51 -14.01
C ASN A 163 8.07 1.82 -13.30
N SER A 164 6.97 1.93 -14.04
CA SER A 164 5.65 2.21 -13.47
C SER A 164 4.59 1.19 -13.81
N LEU A 165 3.65 1.00 -12.87
CA LEU A 165 2.41 0.27 -13.10
C LEU A 165 1.23 0.98 -12.43
N VAL A 166 0.09 1.01 -13.11
CA VAL A 166 -1.22 1.26 -12.51
C VAL A 166 -1.93 -0.09 -12.44
N LEU A 167 -2.02 -0.67 -11.24
CA LEU A 167 -2.47 -2.04 -11.04
C LEU A 167 -3.96 -2.20 -11.37
N ARG A 168 -4.30 -3.36 -11.94
CA ARG A 168 -5.67 -3.76 -12.30
C ARG A 168 -6.02 -5.11 -11.69
N GLN A 169 -7.31 -5.36 -11.51
CA GLN A 169 -7.80 -6.65 -11.03
C GLN A 169 -7.33 -7.79 -11.94
N GLY A 170 -6.84 -8.87 -11.33
CA GLY A 170 -6.35 -10.06 -12.03
C GLY A 170 -4.95 -9.94 -12.63
N GLN A 171 -4.29 -8.78 -12.51
CA GLN A 171 -2.92 -8.59 -12.98
C GLN A 171 -1.93 -9.37 -12.10
N LYS A 172 -0.93 -9.97 -12.74
CA LYS A 172 0.22 -10.60 -12.08
C LYS A 172 1.47 -9.78 -12.32
N VAL A 173 2.22 -9.50 -11.26
CA VAL A 173 3.52 -8.83 -11.30
C VAL A 173 4.58 -9.81 -10.82
N ILE A 174 5.70 -9.91 -11.54
CA ILE A 174 6.80 -10.84 -11.25
C ILE A 174 8.06 -9.99 -11.05
N LEU A 175 8.79 -10.25 -9.97
CA LEU A 175 10.00 -9.53 -9.57
C LEU A 175 11.27 -10.33 -9.83
#